data_AF-A0A522RIS2-F1
#
_entry.id   AF-A0A522RIS2-F1
#
_cell.length_a   1.000
_cell.length_b   1.000
_cell.length_c   1.000
_cell.angle_alpha   90.00
_cell.angle_beta   90.00
_cell.angle_gamma   90.00
#
_symmetry.space_group_name_H-M   'P 1'
#
loop_
_entity.id
_entity.type
_entity.pdbx_description
1 polymer ?
#
loop_
_entity_poly.entity_id
_entity_poly.type
_entity_poly.pdbx_seq_one_letter_code
_entity_poly.pdbx_strand_id
1 'polypeptide(L)'
;MKVLAIVSAALLAATVIPAAAAEISDGVVKIGILNDQSGVYADFGGKGSVAAAKLAVEDFGGKVLGAPIEVVDADHQNKPDIASNIARKWYDTEHVDTIMELTTSSVALAVQGISKEKKKIDIVTGAATTDLTGKACSPYGFHWAYDTHSQAVGVGGALVAQGGDSWYFLTVDYAFGYSLEQ
;
A
#
# COMPACT_ATOMS: atom_id res chain seq x y z
N MET A 1 -18.94 -4.19 -69.58
CA MET A 1 -19.61 -3.81 -68.32
C MET A 1 -20.51 -4.96 -67.89
N LYS A 2 -20.08 -5.73 -66.89
CA LYS A 2 -20.85 -6.55 -65.93
C LYS A 2 -19.87 -7.51 -65.24
N VAL A 3 -19.37 -7.05 -64.10
CA VAL A 3 -18.53 -7.82 -63.18
C VAL A 3 -19.46 -8.74 -62.39
N LEU A 4 -19.23 -10.05 -62.46
CA LEU A 4 -19.94 -11.06 -61.68
C LEU A 4 -19.24 -11.18 -60.31
N ALA A 5 -19.97 -10.86 -59.26
CA ALA A 5 -19.53 -10.98 -57.87
C ALA A 5 -19.42 -12.46 -57.48
N ILE A 6 -18.24 -12.87 -57.00
CA ILE A 6 -18.06 -14.12 -56.26
C ILE A 6 -17.72 -13.74 -54.82
N VAL A 7 -18.74 -13.90 -53.98
CA VAL A 7 -18.66 -13.92 -52.52
C VAL A 7 -17.98 -15.22 -52.13
N SER A 8 -16.81 -15.17 -51.49
CA SER A 8 -16.23 -16.33 -50.80
C SER A 8 -15.95 -15.98 -49.35
N ALA A 9 -16.52 -16.83 -48.50
CA ALA A 9 -16.74 -16.70 -47.08
C ALA A 9 -15.50 -16.41 -46.23
N ALA A 10 -15.72 -15.57 -45.22
CA ALA A 10 -14.87 -15.37 -44.07
C ALA A 10 -14.64 -16.69 -43.31
N LEU A 11 -13.37 -17.00 -43.03
CA LEU A 11 -12.98 -17.84 -41.89
C LEU A 11 -12.17 -16.95 -40.94
N LEU A 12 -12.86 -16.09 -40.19
CA LEU A 12 -12.30 -15.57 -38.94
C LEU A 12 -12.24 -16.75 -37.96
N ALA A 13 -11.13 -17.47 -37.95
CA ALA A 13 -10.75 -18.28 -36.80
C ALA A 13 -10.46 -17.29 -35.65
N ALA A 14 -11.51 -16.93 -34.90
CA ALA A 14 -11.35 -16.34 -33.59
C ALA A 14 -10.65 -17.38 -32.72
N THR A 15 -9.33 -17.35 -32.69
CA THR A 15 -8.53 -17.99 -31.66
C THR A 15 -8.99 -17.38 -30.34
N VAL A 16 -9.87 -18.10 -29.66
CA VAL A 16 -10.19 -17.87 -28.25
C VAL A 16 -8.88 -18.17 -27.52
N ILE A 17 -8.04 -17.15 -27.35
CA ILE A 17 -6.90 -17.24 -26.43
C ILE A 17 -7.58 -17.43 -25.07
N PRO A 18 -7.48 -18.60 -24.42
CA PRO A 18 -7.95 -18.70 -23.05
C PRO A 18 -7.18 -17.63 -22.30
N ALA A 19 -7.90 -16.73 -21.64
CA ALA A 19 -7.28 -15.82 -20.68
C ALA A 19 -6.52 -16.74 -19.72
N ALA A 20 -5.19 -16.73 -19.82
CA ALA A 20 -4.35 -17.46 -18.89
C ALA A 20 -4.74 -16.91 -17.52
N ALA A 21 -5.43 -17.72 -16.72
CA ALA A 21 -5.70 -17.38 -15.35
C ALA A 21 -4.32 -17.14 -14.72
N ALA A 22 -4.07 -15.91 -14.25
CA ALA A 22 -2.82 -15.60 -13.59
C ALA A 22 -2.68 -16.59 -12.41
N GLU A 23 -1.68 -17.47 -12.49
CA GLU A 23 -1.40 -18.40 -11.42
C GLU A 23 -0.88 -17.62 -10.20
N ILE A 24 -1.29 -18.02 -9.01
CA ILE A 24 -0.75 -17.46 -7.77
C ILE A 24 0.72 -17.88 -7.65
N SER A 25 1.61 -16.89 -7.59
CA SER A 25 3.05 -17.12 -7.41
C SER A 25 3.31 -18.01 -6.21
N ASP A 26 4.20 -18.99 -6.38
CA ASP A 26 4.67 -19.89 -5.31
C ASP A 26 3.57 -20.69 -4.58
N GLY A 27 2.33 -20.69 -5.11
CA GLY A 27 1.19 -21.39 -4.51
C GLY A 27 0.70 -20.81 -3.18
N VAL A 28 1.08 -19.58 -2.83
CA VAL A 28 0.69 -18.87 -1.60
C VAL A 28 0.62 -17.37 -1.88
N VAL A 29 -0.32 -16.67 -1.24
CA VAL A 29 -0.31 -15.20 -1.23
C VAL A 29 0.30 -14.73 0.09
N LYS A 30 1.46 -14.09 0.03
CA LYS A 30 2.21 -13.66 1.22
C LYS A 30 2.08 -12.15 1.46
N ILE A 31 1.52 -11.79 2.60
CA ILE A 31 1.28 -10.41 3.03
C ILE A 31 2.28 -10.07 4.15
N GLY A 32 3.11 -9.06 3.94
CA GLY A 32 4.06 -8.56 4.93
C GLY A 32 3.51 -7.36 5.69
N ILE A 33 3.37 -7.46 7.02
CA ILE A 33 3.05 -6.33 7.89
C ILE A 33 4.36 -5.71 8.39
N LEU A 34 4.74 -4.57 7.83
CA LEU A 34 5.96 -3.84 8.19
C LEU A 34 5.60 -2.60 9.00
N ASN A 35 5.85 -2.65 10.30
CA ASN A 35 5.36 -1.67 11.26
C ASN A 35 6.39 -1.38 12.37
N ASP A 36 6.07 -0.42 13.23
CA ASP A 36 6.85 -0.11 14.43
C ASP A 36 6.39 -1.00 15.59
N GLN A 37 7.15 -2.05 15.95
CA GLN A 37 6.73 -2.99 17.00
C GLN A 37 7.35 -2.69 18.35
N SER A 38 8.55 -2.12 18.36
CA SER A 38 9.27 -1.81 19.60
C SER A 38 9.50 -0.31 19.83
N GLY A 39 9.21 0.54 18.84
CA GLY A 39 9.43 1.97 18.92
C GLY A 39 8.25 2.74 19.51
N VAL A 40 8.26 4.05 19.26
CA VAL A 40 7.31 5.01 19.86
C VAL A 40 5.88 4.84 19.33
N TYR A 41 5.69 4.13 18.21
CA TYR A 41 4.38 3.86 17.62
C TYR A 41 3.92 2.41 17.84
N ALA A 42 4.55 1.66 18.75
CA ALA A 42 4.18 0.28 19.06
C ALA A 42 2.70 0.10 19.42
N ASP A 43 2.13 1.03 20.18
CA ASP A 43 0.72 1.00 20.59
C ASP A 43 -0.24 1.41 19.44
N PHE A 44 0.25 2.19 18.47
CA PHE A 44 -0.56 2.64 17.34
C PHE A 44 -0.58 1.60 16.22
N GLY A 45 0.60 1.18 15.74
CA GLY A 45 0.76 0.37 14.54
C GLY A 45 1.45 -0.98 14.77
N GLY A 46 1.93 -1.29 15.97
CA GLY A 46 2.79 -2.44 16.26
C GLY A 46 2.07 -3.80 16.26
N LYS A 47 2.33 -4.64 17.27
CA LYS A 47 1.82 -6.04 17.27
C LYS A 47 0.29 -6.16 17.19
N GLY A 48 -0.45 -5.11 17.58
CA GLY A 48 -1.90 -5.04 17.43
C GLY A 48 -2.35 -5.11 15.97
N SER A 49 -1.68 -4.42 15.04
CA SER A 49 -2.03 -4.46 13.61
C SER A 49 -1.71 -5.81 12.98
N VAL A 50 -0.65 -6.50 13.44
CA VAL A 50 -0.33 -7.87 13.02
C VAL A 50 -1.44 -8.84 13.43
N ALA A 51 -1.93 -8.72 14.66
CA ALA A 51 -3.06 -9.52 15.14
C ALA A 51 -4.33 -9.24 14.32
N ALA A 52 -4.62 -7.97 14.04
CA ALA A 52 -5.76 -7.58 13.20
C ALA A 52 -5.66 -8.15 11.78
N ALA A 53 -4.48 -8.11 11.15
CA ALA A 53 -4.26 -8.70 9.84
C ALA A 53 -4.49 -10.22 9.82
N LYS A 54 -4.02 -10.94 10.86
CA LYS A 54 -4.25 -12.38 11.00
C LYS A 54 -5.73 -12.72 11.18
N LEU A 55 -6.44 -11.94 12.01
CA LEU A 55 -7.90 -12.07 12.18
C LEU A 55 -8.66 -11.81 10.87
N ALA A 56 -8.24 -10.81 10.08
CA ALA A 56 -8.85 -10.54 8.79
C ALA A 56 -8.64 -11.69 7.78
N VAL A 57 -7.46 -12.32 7.78
CA VAL A 57 -7.19 -13.52 6.97
C VAL A 57 -8.05 -14.70 7.42
N GLU A 58 -8.22 -14.89 8.72
CA GLU A 58 -9.09 -15.93 9.29
C GLU A 58 -10.56 -15.72 8.88
N ASP A 59 -11.07 -14.49 9.04
CA ASP A 59 -12.44 -14.12 8.66
C ASP A 59 -12.70 -14.30 7.15
N PHE A 60 -11.69 -14.03 6.31
CA PHE A 60 -11.76 -14.28 4.87
C PHE A 60 -11.75 -15.79 4.51
N GLY A 61 -11.42 -16.68 5.45
CA GLY A 61 -11.36 -18.13 5.26
C GLY A 61 -9.96 -18.68 4.94
N GLY A 62 -8.91 -17.86 5.09
CA GLY A 62 -7.51 -18.28 5.03
C GLY A 62 -6.97 -18.63 3.64
N LYS A 63 -7.78 -18.52 2.57
CA LYS A 63 -7.39 -18.84 1.19
C LYS A 63 -7.97 -17.87 0.19
N VAL A 64 -7.24 -17.64 -0.90
CA VAL A 64 -7.67 -16.88 -2.08
C VAL A 64 -7.38 -17.68 -3.34
N LEU A 65 -8.37 -17.83 -4.22
CA LEU A 65 -8.28 -18.64 -5.45
C LEU A 65 -7.68 -20.06 -5.24
N GLY A 66 -7.94 -20.67 -4.08
CA GLY A 66 -7.45 -22.00 -3.72
C GLY A 66 -6.06 -22.05 -3.07
N ALA A 67 -5.31 -20.94 -3.06
CA ALA A 67 -4.02 -20.83 -2.38
C ALA A 67 -4.18 -20.29 -0.94
N PRO A 68 -3.36 -20.73 0.03
CA PRO A 68 -3.30 -20.13 1.36
C PRO A 68 -2.87 -18.66 1.32
N ILE A 69 -3.33 -17.89 2.31
CA ILE A 69 -2.83 -16.56 2.62
C ILE A 69 -1.91 -16.66 3.84
N GLU A 70 -0.68 -16.18 3.71
CA GLU A 70 0.31 -16.15 4.80
C GLU A 70 0.57 -14.70 5.22
N VAL A 71 0.55 -14.45 6.54
CA VAL A 71 0.95 -13.15 7.11
C VAL A 71 2.32 -13.29 7.75
N VAL A 72 3.29 -12.53 7.24
CA VAL A 72 4.60 -12.33 7.85
C VAL A 72 4.68 -10.93 8.46
N ASP A 73 5.47 -10.75 9.51
CA ASP A 73 5.63 -9.44 10.16
C ASP A 73 7.09 -9.15 10.51
N ALA A 74 7.44 -7.87 10.53
CA ALA A 74 8.75 -7.42 10.96
C ALA A 74 8.69 -6.01 11.54
N ASP A 75 9.61 -5.75 12.47
CA ASP A 75 9.77 -4.47 13.15
C ASP A 75 10.76 -3.59 12.42
N HIS A 76 10.29 -2.45 11.91
CA HIS A 76 11.16 -1.46 11.29
C HIS A 76 11.77 -0.48 12.30
N GLN A 77 11.42 -0.53 13.59
CA GLN A 77 11.99 0.28 14.68
C GLN A 77 11.93 1.80 14.43
N ASN A 78 10.85 2.24 13.80
CA ASN A 78 10.70 3.59 13.26
C ASN A 78 11.90 4.14 12.44
N LYS A 79 12.59 3.27 11.69
CA LYS A 79 13.80 3.59 10.91
C LYS A 79 13.65 3.24 9.43
N PRO A 80 13.68 4.22 8.52
CA PRO A 80 13.51 3.98 7.08
C PRO A 80 14.56 3.07 6.45
N ASP A 81 15.80 3.10 6.92
CA ASP A 81 16.90 2.24 6.45
C ASP A 81 16.67 0.77 6.81
N ILE A 82 16.19 0.50 8.04
CA ILE A 82 15.80 -0.85 8.47
C ILE A 82 14.60 -1.34 7.65
N ALA A 83 13.55 -0.52 7.53
CA ALA A 83 12.38 -0.84 6.70
C ALA A 83 12.77 -1.18 5.27
N SER A 84 13.65 -0.39 4.66
CA SER A 84 14.11 -0.57 3.29
C SER A 84 14.86 -1.89 3.08
N ASN A 85 15.68 -2.28 4.05
CA ASN A 85 16.41 -3.55 4.01
C ASN A 85 15.46 -4.74 4.15
N ILE A 86 14.47 -4.65 5.05
CA ILE A 86 13.44 -5.68 5.20
C ILE A 86 12.62 -5.79 3.91
N ALA A 87 12.13 -4.68 3.37
CA ALA A 87 11.32 -4.67 2.14
C ALA A 87 12.07 -5.29 0.95
N ARG A 88 13.36 -4.99 0.78
CA ARG A 88 14.19 -5.63 -0.24
C ARG A 88 14.30 -7.14 -0.02
N LYS A 89 14.63 -7.58 1.19
CA LYS A 89 14.71 -9.01 1.53
C LYS A 89 13.39 -9.73 1.27
N TRP A 90 12.29 -9.13 1.70
CA TRP A 90 10.94 -9.65 1.55
C TRP A 90 10.55 -9.83 0.09
N TYR A 91 10.79 -8.83 -0.75
CA TYR A 91 10.47 -8.94 -2.16
C TYR A 91 11.44 -9.82 -2.95
N ASP A 92 12.74 -9.77 -2.66
CA ASP A 92 13.77 -10.41 -3.49
C ASP A 92 14.05 -11.86 -3.11
N THR A 93 13.84 -12.24 -1.85
CA THR A 93 14.29 -13.54 -1.33
C THR A 93 13.17 -14.29 -0.60
N GLU A 94 12.26 -13.59 0.08
CA GLU A 94 11.19 -14.25 0.83
C GLU A 94 9.85 -14.30 0.08
N HIS A 95 9.82 -13.77 -1.15
CA HIS A 95 8.68 -13.82 -2.07
C HIS A 95 7.40 -13.23 -1.44
N VAL A 96 7.52 -12.12 -0.71
CA VAL A 96 6.36 -11.36 -0.25
C VAL A 96 5.65 -10.72 -1.46
N ASP A 97 4.33 -10.80 -1.50
CA ASP A 97 3.53 -10.28 -2.60
C ASP A 97 3.13 -8.83 -2.39
N THR A 98 2.84 -8.47 -1.14
CA THR A 98 2.47 -7.11 -0.78
C THR A 98 2.98 -6.75 0.62
N ILE A 99 3.38 -5.49 0.79
CA ILE A 99 3.71 -4.92 2.10
C ILE A 99 2.57 -3.99 2.53
N MET A 100 2.11 -4.15 3.76
CA MET A 100 1.01 -3.38 4.33
C MET A 100 1.39 -2.73 5.67
N GLU A 101 0.52 -1.84 6.14
CA GLU A 101 0.61 -1.03 7.36
C GLU A 101 1.45 0.24 7.18
N LEU A 102 2.78 0.15 7.28
CA LEU A 102 3.73 1.25 7.11
C LEU A 102 3.41 2.46 8.00
N THR A 103 3.73 2.30 9.29
CA THR A 103 3.30 3.15 10.40
C THR A 103 3.62 4.64 10.20
N THR A 104 4.83 4.97 9.73
CA THR A 104 5.31 6.36 9.66
C THR A 104 5.62 6.81 8.24
N SER A 105 5.36 8.10 7.97
CA SER A 105 5.53 8.69 6.63
C SER A 105 6.95 8.54 6.06
N SER A 106 7.99 8.60 6.89
CA SER A 106 9.37 8.39 6.44
C SER A 106 9.62 6.95 5.99
N VAL A 107 9.07 5.97 6.72
CA VAL A 107 9.13 4.55 6.35
C VAL A 107 8.29 4.28 5.09
N ALA A 108 7.06 4.76 5.06
CA ALA A 108 6.15 4.56 3.93
C ALA A 108 6.72 5.11 2.63
N LEU A 109 7.29 6.31 2.62
CA LEU A 109 7.94 6.88 1.43
C LEU A 109 9.13 6.02 0.96
N ALA A 110 9.94 5.50 1.88
CA ALA A 110 11.07 4.65 1.54
C ALA A 110 10.62 3.31 0.92
N VAL A 111 9.60 2.67 1.53
CA VAL A 111 9.06 1.40 1.05
C VAL A 111 8.31 1.58 -0.28
N GLN A 112 7.50 2.63 -0.44
CA GLN A 112 6.79 2.92 -1.69
C GLN A 112 7.76 3.11 -2.88
N GLY A 113 8.93 3.72 -2.63
CA GLY A 113 10.00 3.81 -3.62
C GLY A 113 10.51 2.43 -4.09
N ILE A 114 10.70 1.51 -3.15
CA ILE A 114 11.13 0.13 -3.43
C ILE A 114 10.03 -0.66 -4.13
N SER A 115 8.79 -0.56 -3.64
CA SER A 115 7.60 -1.18 -4.24
C SER A 115 7.41 -0.73 -5.69
N LYS A 116 7.62 0.56 -5.97
CA LYS A 116 7.59 1.12 -7.33
C LYS A 116 8.68 0.53 -8.23
N GLU A 117 9.91 0.43 -7.73
CA GLU A 117 11.04 -0.17 -8.47
C GLU A 117 10.77 -1.65 -8.80
N LYS A 118 10.27 -2.40 -7.82
CA LYS A 118 10.04 -3.84 -7.91
C LYS A 118 8.68 -4.21 -8.50
N LYS A 119 7.82 -3.23 -8.78
CA LYS A 119 6.45 -3.44 -9.28
C LYS A 119 5.62 -4.33 -8.36
N LYS A 120 5.78 -4.15 -7.05
CA LYS A 120 5.08 -4.87 -5.98
C LYS A 120 4.14 -3.93 -5.26
N ILE A 121 2.98 -4.44 -4.82
CA ILE A 121 1.94 -3.61 -4.21
C ILE A 121 2.33 -3.28 -2.77
N ASP A 122 2.27 -2.00 -2.40
CA ASP A 122 2.23 -1.59 -0.99
C ASP A 122 0.91 -0.90 -0.64
N ILE A 123 0.40 -1.17 0.56
CA ILE A 123 -0.83 -0.56 1.10
C ILE A 123 -0.50 0.15 2.40
N VAL A 124 -0.52 1.47 2.36
CA VAL A 124 -0.19 2.34 3.47
C VAL A 124 -1.47 2.66 4.25
N THR A 125 -1.51 2.25 5.52
CA THR A 125 -2.62 2.55 6.44
C THR A 125 -2.21 3.44 7.61
N GLY A 126 -0.93 3.47 7.98
CA GLY A 126 -0.44 4.25 9.14
C GLY A 126 0.03 5.65 8.78
N ALA A 127 0.83 5.79 7.73
CA ALA A 127 1.40 7.07 7.34
C ALA A 127 0.37 8.06 6.74
N ALA A 128 0.64 9.35 6.87
CA ALA A 128 -0.29 10.41 6.48
C ALA A 128 0.26 11.48 5.54
N THR A 129 1.55 11.48 5.21
CA THR A 129 2.08 12.55 4.34
C THR A 129 1.34 12.58 3.01
N THR A 130 0.93 13.77 2.56
CA THR A 130 0.31 13.97 1.24
C THR A 130 1.27 13.69 0.10
N ASP A 131 2.57 13.56 0.37
CA ASP A 131 3.54 13.14 -0.64
C ASP A 131 3.22 11.76 -1.23
N LEU A 132 2.64 10.84 -0.44
CA LEU A 132 2.30 9.48 -0.88
C LEU A 132 1.25 9.48 -1.99
N THR A 133 0.25 10.35 -1.88
CA THR A 133 -0.79 10.59 -2.90
C THR A 133 -0.42 11.69 -3.90
N GLY A 134 0.65 12.44 -3.62
CA GLY A 134 1.19 13.52 -4.45
C GLY A 134 2.48 13.13 -5.16
N LYS A 135 3.59 13.81 -4.82
CA LYS A 135 4.85 13.73 -5.57
C LYS A 135 5.49 12.33 -5.60
N ALA A 136 5.24 11.51 -4.59
CA ALA A 136 5.77 10.16 -4.48
C ALA A 136 4.80 9.09 -5.03
N CYS A 137 3.63 9.48 -5.54
CA CYS A 137 2.59 8.57 -6.01
C CYS A 137 3.13 7.50 -6.97
N SER A 138 2.61 6.29 -6.82
CA SER A 138 3.04 5.09 -7.50
C SER A 138 1.82 4.30 -7.98
N PRO A 139 1.86 3.70 -9.19
CA PRO A 139 0.80 2.79 -9.63
C PRO A 139 0.73 1.50 -8.80
N TYR A 140 1.72 1.25 -7.93
CA TYR A 140 1.76 0.10 -7.03
C TYR A 140 1.54 0.47 -5.56
N GLY A 141 1.46 1.76 -5.22
CA GLY A 141 1.27 2.23 -3.85
C GLY A 141 -0.16 2.70 -3.63
N PHE A 142 -0.80 2.18 -2.58
CA PHE A 142 -2.17 2.54 -2.20
C PHE A 142 -2.18 3.18 -0.83
N HIS A 143 -2.48 4.48 -0.78
CA HIS A 143 -2.66 5.21 0.47
C HIS A 143 -4.12 5.13 0.89
N TRP A 144 -4.41 4.29 1.89
CA TRP A 144 -5.77 3.82 2.16
C TRP A 144 -6.55 4.66 3.17
N ALA A 145 -5.92 5.06 4.28
CA ALA A 145 -6.67 5.48 5.47
C ALA A 145 -6.98 6.99 5.52
N TYR A 146 -5.96 7.83 5.45
CA TYR A 146 -6.07 9.29 5.61
C TYR A 146 -4.76 9.96 5.19
N ASP A 147 -4.78 11.28 5.00
CA ASP A 147 -3.59 12.10 4.77
C ASP A 147 -3.61 13.40 5.60
N THR A 148 -2.53 14.17 5.56
CA THR A 148 -2.42 15.44 6.30
C THR A 148 -3.40 16.49 5.79
N HIS A 149 -3.78 16.45 4.50
CA HIS A 149 -4.78 17.37 3.95
C HIS A 149 -6.16 17.15 4.58
N SER A 150 -6.64 15.90 4.58
CA SER A 150 -7.92 15.53 5.20
C SER A 150 -7.96 15.83 6.70
N GLN A 151 -6.84 15.65 7.42
CA GLN A 151 -6.73 16.06 8.83
C GLN A 151 -6.79 17.58 9.01
N ALA A 152 -6.00 18.34 8.23
CA ALA A 152 -5.89 19.79 8.37
C ALA A 152 -7.19 20.51 8.00
N VAL A 153 -7.84 20.12 6.89
CA VAL A 153 -9.10 20.74 6.45
C VAL A 153 -10.20 20.53 7.48
N GLY A 154 -10.29 19.34 8.07
CA GLY A 154 -11.28 19.01 9.09
C GLY A 154 -11.10 19.84 10.36
N VAL A 155 -9.90 19.81 10.95
CA VAL A 155 -9.62 20.50 12.22
C VAL A 155 -9.60 22.02 12.02
N GLY A 156 -8.84 22.51 11.04
CA GLY A 156 -8.70 23.94 10.78
C GLY A 156 -10.03 24.59 10.41
N GLY A 157 -10.82 23.95 9.54
CA GLY A 157 -12.13 24.45 9.15
C GLY A 157 -13.10 24.58 10.34
N ALA A 158 -13.10 23.59 11.24
CA ALA A 158 -13.94 23.63 12.44
C ALA A 158 -13.51 24.73 13.42
N LEU A 159 -12.21 24.93 13.64
CA LEU A 159 -11.69 25.96 14.55
C LEU A 159 -12.00 27.37 14.05
N VAL A 160 -11.83 27.63 12.76
CA VAL A 160 -12.17 28.94 12.16
C VAL A 160 -13.67 29.20 12.23
N ALA A 161 -14.50 28.19 11.98
CA ALA A 161 -15.96 28.33 12.10
C ALA A 161 -16.42 28.66 13.54
N GLN A 162 -15.64 28.28 14.56
CA GLN A 162 -15.89 28.60 15.96
C GLN A 162 -15.33 29.98 16.37
N GLY A 163 -14.74 30.74 15.44
CA GLY A 163 -14.20 32.07 15.69
C GLY A 163 -12.74 32.09 16.15
N GLY A 164 -12.01 30.98 16.04
CA GLY A 164 -10.57 30.96 16.26
C GLY A 164 -9.82 31.68 15.13
N ASP A 165 -8.89 32.56 15.47
CA ASP A 165 -8.14 33.43 14.54
C ASP A 165 -6.61 33.37 14.72
N SER A 166 -6.11 32.56 15.67
CA SER A 166 -4.69 32.41 15.96
C SER A 166 -4.33 30.98 16.38
N TRP A 167 -3.20 30.47 15.88
CA TRP A 167 -2.70 29.12 16.18
C TRP A 167 -1.18 29.01 15.95
N TYR A 168 -0.58 27.93 16.43
CA TYR A 168 0.80 27.54 16.18
C TYR A 168 0.87 26.02 16.00
N PHE A 169 1.90 25.54 15.31
CA PHE A 169 2.16 24.10 15.17
C PHE A 169 3.26 23.66 16.14
N LEU A 170 3.04 22.52 16.78
CA LEU A 170 4.08 21.74 17.44
C LEU A 170 4.13 20.40 16.71
N THR A 171 5.18 20.20 15.91
CA THR A 171 5.21 19.11 14.93
C THR A 171 6.36 18.15 15.19
N VAL A 172 6.22 16.93 14.67
CA VAL A 172 7.25 15.89 14.72
C VAL A 172 8.24 16.06 13.56
N ASP A 173 9.51 15.75 13.81
CA ASP A 173 10.62 16.05 12.90
C ASP A 173 10.77 14.99 11.77
N TYR A 174 9.73 14.79 10.97
CA TYR A 174 9.76 13.94 9.77
C TYR A 174 8.63 14.29 8.79
N ALA A 175 8.55 13.58 7.66
CA ALA A 175 7.65 13.87 6.55
C ALA A 175 6.16 14.07 6.91
N PHE A 176 5.63 13.43 7.96
CA PHE A 176 4.28 13.73 8.44
C PHE A 176 4.19 15.14 8.98
N GLY A 177 5.08 15.50 9.91
CA GLY A 177 5.00 16.76 10.62
C GLY A 177 5.22 17.97 9.73
N TYR A 178 6.20 17.90 8.82
CA TYR A 178 6.41 18.96 7.83
C TYR A 178 5.27 19.07 6.81
N SER A 179 4.58 17.96 6.53
CA SER A 179 3.43 17.94 5.62
C SER A 179 2.16 18.46 6.27
N LEU A 180 2.07 18.45 7.60
CA LEU A 180 0.91 18.93 8.36
C LEU A 180 0.91 20.45 8.56
N GLU A 181 2.08 21.05 8.67
CA GLU A 181 2.22 22.50 8.91
C GLU A 181 2.18 23.37 7.65
N GLN A 182 2.13 22.74 6.46
CA GLN A 182 2.05 23.40 5.15
C GLN A 182 0.61 23.44 4.64
#